data_AF-A0A920U2A3-F1
#
_entry.id   AF-A0A920U2A3-F1
#
_cell.length_a   1.000
_cell.length_b   1.000
_cell.length_c   1.000
_cell.angle_alpha   90.00
_cell.angle_beta   90.00
_cell.angle_gamma   90.00
#
_symmetry.space_group_name_H-M   'P 1'
#
loop_
_entity.id
_entity.type
_entity.pdbx_description
1 polymer ?
#
loop_
_entity_poly.entity_id
_entity_poly.type
_entity_poly.pdbx_seq_one_letter_code
_entity_poly.pdbx_strand_id
1 'polypeptide(L)'
;MARRLYTRTDGRAEPTIAAPAMARAAQRRGAIILTQTAVRGIETTAGAVSAVVTENGPIRCNTVILAGGAWSSTFCRNLGVRIPMLMTIGSVFRTTPVPDAPERSVSGAGFAMRKRLDGGYSVSHGSISNFDIVPDSFRFFYRFSASGLDGKKNIKTHPNRQIHHRMAAEIFVVPGRDFTFRIDSDT
;
A
#
# COMPACT_ATOMS: atom_id res chain seq x y z
N MET A 1 11.95 3.77 35.21
CA MET A 1 11.93 5.05 34.47
C MET A 1 11.29 4.84 33.11
N ALA A 2 10.18 5.51 32.81
CA ALA A 2 9.58 5.47 31.47
C ALA A 2 10.31 6.47 30.55
N ARG A 3 11.00 5.97 29.52
CA ARG A 3 11.59 6.79 28.46
C ARG A 3 10.60 6.95 27.32
N ARG A 4 10.49 8.18 26.79
CA ARG A 4 9.68 8.51 25.61
C ARG A 4 10.56 9.20 24.57
N LEU A 5 10.36 8.88 23.30
CA LEU A 5 10.92 9.63 22.19
C LEU A 5 9.89 10.66 21.74
N TYR A 6 10.32 11.92 21.57
CA TYR A 6 9.45 12.99 21.10
C TYR A 6 10.08 13.64 19.87
N THR A 7 9.34 13.62 18.76
CA THR A 7 9.74 14.22 17.50
C THR A 7 8.84 15.40 17.21
N ARG A 8 9.35 16.63 17.42
CA ARG A 8 8.57 17.87 17.30
C ARG A 8 7.98 18.07 15.90
N THR A 9 8.71 17.64 14.87
CA THR A 9 8.36 17.77 13.45
C THR A 9 7.48 16.63 12.94
N ASP A 10 7.13 15.67 13.79
CA ASP A 10 6.26 14.57 13.39
C ASP A 10 4.86 15.09 13.02
N GLY A 11 4.28 14.48 11.99
CA GLY A 11 3.08 14.97 11.33
C GLY A 11 2.12 13.85 10.98
N ARG A 12 0.90 14.24 10.59
CA ARG A 12 -0.12 13.31 10.12
C ARG A 12 -0.94 13.98 9.03
N ALA A 13 -1.49 13.17 8.14
CA ALA A 13 -2.44 13.60 7.13
C ALA A 13 -3.64 12.66 7.13
N GLU A 14 -4.79 13.14 6.67
CA GLU A 14 -5.91 12.26 6.35
C GLU A 14 -5.66 11.61 4.99
N PRO A 15 -5.56 10.27 4.89
CA PRO A 15 -5.29 9.60 3.62
C PRO A 15 -6.34 9.94 2.54
N THR A 16 -7.60 10.05 2.95
CA THR A 16 -8.75 10.42 2.09
C THR A 16 -8.69 11.85 1.56
N ILE A 17 -7.75 12.68 2.06
CA ILE A 17 -7.51 14.04 1.56
C ILE A 17 -6.17 14.09 0.83
N ALA A 18 -5.12 13.53 1.43
CA ALA A 18 -3.75 13.61 0.93
C ALA A 18 -3.59 12.94 -0.45
N ALA A 19 -4.04 11.70 -0.60
CA ALA A 19 -3.89 10.98 -1.87
C ALA A 19 -4.68 11.64 -3.01
N PRO A 20 -5.98 12.00 -2.84
CA PRO A 20 -6.70 12.77 -3.87
C PRO A 20 -6.09 14.14 -4.17
N ALA A 21 -5.50 14.82 -3.18
CA ALA A 21 -4.83 16.09 -3.42
C ALA A 21 -3.59 15.93 -4.31
N MET A 22 -2.80 14.87 -4.09
CA MET A 22 -1.66 14.53 -4.95
C MET A 22 -2.12 14.18 -6.37
N ALA A 23 -3.17 13.35 -6.50
CA ALA A 23 -3.76 12.97 -7.78
C ALA A 23 -4.21 14.21 -8.59
N ARG A 24 -4.98 15.11 -7.96
CA ARG A 24 -5.41 16.38 -8.59
C ARG A 24 -4.22 17.27 -8.95
N ALA A 25 -3.18 17.30 -8.12
CA ALA A 25 -1.97 18.06 -8.43
C ALA A 25 -1.23 17.51 -9.66
N ALA A 26 -1.20 16.18 -9.83
CA ALA A 26 -0.68 15.55 -11.03
C ALA A 26 -1.55 15.88 -12.26
N GLN A 27 -2.87 15.85 -12.14
CA GLN A 27 -3.80 16.23 -13.22
C GLN A 27 -3.61 17.67 -13.69
N ARG A 28 -3.44 18.62 -12.75
CA ARG A 28 -3.12 20.02 -13.09
C ARG A 28 -1.80 20.18 -13.85
N ARG A 29 -0.91 19.18 -13.78
CA ARG A 29 0.35 19.12 -14.53
C ARG A 29 0.25 18.26 -15.80
N GLY A 30 -0.97 17.90 -16.21
CA GLY A 30 -1.24 17.15 -17.44
C GLY A 30 -1.36 15.64 -17.28
N ALA A 31 -1.34 15.09 -16.05
CA ALA A 31 -1.62 13.67 -15.87
C ALA A 31 -3.10 13.33 -16.15
N ILE A 32 -3.34 12.24 -16.85
CA ILE A 32 -4.65 11.63 -17.09
C ILE A 32 -4.79 10.49 -16.09
N ILE A 33 -5.84 10.47 -15.29
CA ILE A 33 -6.10 9.40 -14.30
C ILE A 33 -7.21 8.52 -14.82
N LEU A 34 -6.93 7.22 -14.97
CA LEU A 34 -7.88 6.19 -15.33
C LEU A 34 -8.12 5.31 -14.11
N THR A 35 -9.19 5.59 -13.37
CA THR A 35 -9.68 4.72 -12.30
C THR A 35 -10.36 3.50 -12.89
N GLN A 36 -10.55 2.43 -12.12
CA GLN A 36 -11.26 1.23 -12.58
C GLN A 36 -10.65 0.66 -13.88
N THR A 37 -9.32 0.69 -13.99
CA THR A 37 -8.59 0.21 -15.18
C THR A 37 -7.42 -0.65 -14.73
N ALA A 38 -7.65 -1.95 -14.55
CA ALA A 38 -6.62 -2.88 -14.12
C ALA A 38 -5.56 -3.12 -15.19
N VAL A 39 -4.28 -2.93 -14.82
CA VAL A 39 -3.13 -3.32 -15.64
C VAL A 39 -2.88 -4.82 -15.46
N ARG A 40 -2.84 -5.55 -16.58
CA ARG A 40 -2.67 -7.01 -16.63
C ARG A 40 -1.25 -7.43 -17.01
N GLY A 41 -0.52 -6.57 -17.71
CA GLY A 41 0.84 -6.86 -18.14
C GLY A 41 1.51 -5.68 -18.84
N ILE A 42 2.70 -5.94 -19.37
CA ILE A 42 3.53 -4.98 -20.10
C ILE A 42 3.95 -5.63 -21.42
N GLU A 43 3.84 -4.88 -22.52
CA GLU A 43 4.42 -5.27 -23.80
C GLU A 43 5.83 -4.69 -23.94
N THR A 44 6.70 -5.45 -24.60
CA THR A 44 8.03 -4.99 -24.96
C THR A 44 8.27 -5.12 -26.45
N THR A 45 9.12 -4.26 -27.00
CA THR A 45 9.56 -4.29 -28.38
C THR A 45 11.06 -3.99 -28.39
N ALA A 46 11.84 -4.86 -29.04
CA ALA A 46 13.30 -4.78 -29.05
C ALA A 46 13.94 -4.67 -27.64
N GLY A 47 13.35 -5.35 -26.65
CA GLY A 47 13.84 -5.34 -25.26
C GLY A 47 13.47 -4.11 -24.43
N ALA A 48 12.76 -3.13 -25.00
CA ALA A 48 12.26 -1.95 -24.29
C ALA A 48 10.73 -2.02 -24.10
N VAL A 49 10.21 -1.35 -23.07
CA VAL A 49 8.75 -1.23 -22.86
C VAL A 49 8.11 -0.50 -24.04
N SER A 50 6.98 -1.01 -24.52
CA SER A 50 6.23 -0.40 -25.64
C SER A 50 4.75 -0.17 -25.35
N ALA A 51 4.17 -0.89 -24.38
CA ALA A 51 2.81 -0.64 -23.91
C ALA A 51 2.55 -1.25 -22.54
N VAL A 52 1.46 -0.82 -21.92
CA VAL A 52 0.84 -1.52 -20.78
C VAL A 52 -0.47 -2.11 -21.25
N VAL A 53 -0.69 -3.39 -20.94
CA VAL A 53 -1.92 -4.10 -21.28
C VAL A 53 -2.91 -3.89 -20.15
N THR A 54 -4.05 -3.27 -20.45
CA THR A 54 -5.13 -3.07 -19.48
C THR A 54 -6.35 -3.90 -19.87
N GLU A 55 -7.31 -4.02 -18.95
CA GLU A 55 -8.61 -4.64 -19.28
C GLU A 55 -9.43 -3.88 -20.33
N ASN A 56 -9.12 -2.60 -20.55
CA ASN A 56 -9.75 -1.73 -21.54
C ASN A 56 -8.92 -1.61 -22.83
N GLY A 57 -7.89 -2.45 -23.00
CA GLY A 57 -6.98 -2.44 -24.15
C GLY A 57 -5.57 -1.90 -23.82
N PRO A 58 -4.65 -1.94 -24.79
CA PRO A 58 -3.27 -1.50 -24.57
C PRO A 58 -3.12 0.02 -24.58
N ILE A 59 -2.29 0.55 -23.68
CA ILE A 59 -1.89 1.96 -23.64
C ILE A 59 -0.40 2.05 -24.00
N ARG A 60 -0.08 2.72 -25.11
CA ARG A 60 1.30 2.89 -25.59
C ARG A 60 2.09 3.77 -24.63
N CYS A 61 3.26 3.29 -24.23
CA CYS A 61 4.20 4.00 -23.37
C CYS A 61 5.60 3.37 -23.50
N ASN A 62 6.63 4.14 -23.20
CA ASN A 62 8.03 3.69 -23.22
C ASN A 62 8.61 3.44 -21.81
N THR A 63 7.92 3.89 -20.77
CA THR A 63 8.38 3.85 -19.39
C THR A 63 7.26 3.45 -18.44
N VAL A 64 7.60 2.54 -17.52
CA VAL A 64 6.67 1.98 -16.52
C VAL A 64 7.28 2.04 -15.12
N ILE A 65 6.49 2.50 -14.15
CA ILE A 65 6.79 2.52 -12.72
C ILE A 65 5.79 1.62 -12.01
N LEU A 66 6.25 0.55 -11.37
CA LEU A 66 5.36 -0.28 -10.55
C LEU A 66 5.14 0.37 -9.18
N ALA A 67 3.91 0.83 -8.94
CA ALA A 67 3.47 1.38 -7.66
C ALA A 67 2.27 0.61 -7.06
N GLY A 68 2.19 -0.70 -7.33
CA GLY A 68 1.04 -1.58 -7.07
C GLY A 68 0.82 -2.03 -5.63
N GLY A 69 1.44 -1.37 -4.65
CA GLY A 69 1.31 -1.72 -3.23
C GLY A 69 1.42 -3.23 -2.98
N ALA A 70 0.43 -3.78 -2.27
CA ALA A 70 0.33 -5.18 -1.90
C ALA A 70 0.29 -6.17 -3.08
N TRP A 71 -0.06 -5.74 -4.30
CA TRP A 71 -0.10 -6.62 -5.47
C TRP A 71 1.18 -6.61 -6.31
N SER A 72 2.18 -5.79 -5.94
CA SER A 72 3.42 -5.63 -6.72
C SER A 72 4.16 -6.96 -6.95
N SER A 73 4.25 -7.81 -5.93
CA SER A 73 4.89 -9.14 -6.04
C SER A 73 4.15 -10.06 -7.00
N THR A 74 2.82 -10.03 -6.99
CA THR A 74 1.99 -10.83 -7.90
C THR A 74 2.13 -10.34 -9.33
N PHE A 75 2.08 -9.03 -9.56
CA PHE A 75 2.25 -8.44 -10.89
C PHE A 75 3.64 -8.74 -11.48
N CYS A 76 4.72 -8.51 -10.73
CA CYS A 76 6.08 -8.76 -11.18
C CYS A 76 6.35 -10.20 -11.58
N ARG A 77 5.64 -11.15 -10.96
CA ARG A 77 5.78 -12.59 -11.27
C ARG A 77 5.43 -12.90 -12.73
N ASN A 78 4.43 -12.21 -13.29
CA ASN A 78 4.06 -12.35 -14.70
C ASN A 78 5.17 -11.85 -15.63
N LEU A 79 6.08 -11.01 -15.13
CA LEU A 79 7.23 -10.47 -15.85
C LEU A 79 8.52 -11.26 -15.56
N GLY A 80 8.44 -12.39 -14.85
CA GLY A 80 9.61 -13.15 -14.40
C GLY A 80 10.43 -12.48 -13.29
N VAL A 81 9.97 -11.33 -12.77
CA VAL A 81 10.64 -10.59 -11.70
C VAL A 81 10.12 -11.05 -10.35
N ARG A 82 11.03 -11.33 -9.40
CA ARG A 82 10.67 -11.84 -8.07
C ARG A 82 10.94 -10.83 -6.98
N ILE A 83 9.86 -10.27 -6.42
CA ILE A 83 9.90 -9.39 -5.24
C ILE A 83 9.56 -10.20 -3.99
N PRO A 84 10.45 -10.27 -2.97
CA PRO A 84 10.15 -10.94 -1.69
C PRO A 84 9.19 -10.07 -0.86
N MET A 85 7.89 -10.30 -1.00
CA MET A 85 6.87 -9.54 -0.27
C MET A 85 5.74 -10.46 0.18
N LEU A 86 5.33 -10.32 1.44
CA LEU A 86 4.16 -10.97 2.03
C LEU A 86 3.15 -9.90 2.42
N MET A 87 1.86 -10.20 2.21
CA MET A 87 0.78 -9.28 2.58
C MET A 87 0.41 -9.46 4.05
N THR A 88 0.30 -8.34 4.76
CA THR A 88 -0.16 -8.31 6.15
C THR A 88 -1.42 -7.47 6.26
N ILE A 89 -2.36 -7.91 7.09
CA ILE A 89 -3.58 -7.20 7.43
C ILE A 89 -3.41 -6.57 8.81
N GLY A 90 -3.63 -5.26 8.89
CA GLY A 90 -3.71 -4.51 10.13
C GLY A 90 -5.14 -4.03 10.38
N SER A 91 -5.67 -4.30 11.56
CA SER A 91 -6.98 -3.77 11.97
C SER A 91 -6.82 -2.41 12.64
N VAL A 92 -7.67 -1.47 12.23
CA VAL A 92 -7.75 -0.12 12.81
C VAL A 92 -9.22 0.16 13.13
N PHE A 93 -9.51 0.75 14.28
CA PHE A 93 -10.86 1.25 14.59
C PHE A 93 -10.87 2.76 14.71
N ARG A 94 -12.05 3.35 14.56
CA ARG A 94 -12.28 4.79 14.67
C ARG A 94 -13.18 5.08 15.86
N THR A 95 -12.85 6.13 16.60
CA THR A 95 -13.68 6.64 17.67
C THR A 95 -14.50 7.84 17.19
N THR A 96 -15.58 8.14 17.91
CA THR A 96 -16.17 9.48 17.94
C THR A 96 -15.18 10.48 18.56
N PRO A 97 -15.46 11.80 18.47
CA PRO A 97 -14.65 12.80 19.17
C PRO A 97 -14.53 12.50 20.66
N VAL A 98 -13.32 12.59 21.20
CA VAL A 98 -13.01 12.32 22.61
C VAL A 98 -12.47 13.60 23.26
N PRO A 99 -13.16 14.19 24.26
CA PRO A 99 -12.65 15.31 25.03
C PRO A 99 -11.34 14.98 25.75
N ASP A 100 -10.47 15.98 25.92
CA ASP A 100 -9.22 15.87 26.69
C ASP A 100 -8.22 14.79 26.23
N ALA A 101 -8.36 14.31 24.99
CA ALA A 101 -7.46 13.32 24.41
C ALA A 101 -6.20 13.96 23.75
N PRO A 102 -5.09 13.20 23.59
CA PRO A 102 -3.83 13.78 23.13
C PRO A 102 -3.87 14.34 21.70
N GLU A 103 -3.46 15.61 21.56
CA GLU A 103 -3.40 16.25 20.24
C GLU A 103 -2.38 15.62 19.29
N ARG A 104 -1.34 14.97 19.80
CA ARG A 104 -0.27 14.38 18.97
C ARG A 104 -0.55 12.92 18.69
N SER A 105 0.02 12.41 17.60
CA SER A 105 0.06 10.96 17.38
C SER A 105 0.91 10.33 18.48
N VAL A 106 0.44 9.23 19.03
CA VAL A 106 1.12 8.52 20.13
C VAL A 106 1.20 7.06 19.77
N SER A 107 2.35 6.44 20.00
CA SER A 107 2.50 5.00 20.03
C SER A 107 3.06 4.58 21.39
N GLY A 108 2.55 3.47 21.91
CA GLY A 108 2.93 2.90 23.20
C GLY A 108 2.92 1.38 23.16
N ALA A 109 3.03 0.74 24.33
CA ALA A 109 3.04 -0.72 24.43
C ALA A 109 1.72 -1.32 23.94
N GLY A 110 1.70 -1.76 22.68
CA GLY A 110 0.58 -2.46 22.06
C GLY A 110 -0.39 -1.60 21.25
N PHE A 111 -0.20 -0.29 21.15
CA PHE A 111 -1.09 0.55 20.34
C PHE A 111 -0.39 1.72 19.65
N ALA A 112 -1.03 2.21 18.60
CA ALA A 112 -0.78 3.52 18.04
C ALA A 112 -2.12 4.23 17.86
N MET A 113 -2.13 5.54 18.09
CA MET A 113 -3.30 6.37 17.85
C MET A 113 -2.91 7.67 17.19
N ARG A 114 -3.78 8.16 16.31
CA ARG A 114 -3.71 9.50 15.74
C ARG A 114 -5.06 10.18 15.86
N LYS A 115 -5.07 11.44 16.28
CA LYS A 115 -6.26 12.28 16.17
C LYS A 115 -6.56 12.54 14.69
N ARG A 116 -7.83 12.57 14.35
CA ARG A 116 -8.37 12.86 13.03
C ARG A 116 -8.87 14.29 12.95
N LEU A 117 -9.05 14.79 11.73
CA LEU A 117 -9.60 16.14 11.51
C LEU A 117 -11.04 16.30 12.02
N ASP A 118 -11.81 15.22 12.09
CA ASP A 118 -13.17 15.22 12.64
C ASP A 118 -13.22 15.21 14.19
N GLY A 119 -12.06 15.29 14.86
CA GLY A 119 -11.94 15.26 16.31
C GLY A 119 -11.90 13.85 16.92
N GLY A 120 -12.25 12.82 16.15
CA GLY A 120 -12.10 11.41 16.56
C GLY A 120 -10.67 10.90 16.47
N TYR A 121 -10.46 9.62 16.74
CA TYR A 121 -9.14 8.98 16.68
C TYR A 121 -9.16 7.75 15.80
N SER A 122 -8.09 7.54 15.04
CA SER A 122 -7.78 6.23 14.48
C SER A 122 -6.83 5.51 15.44
N VAL A 123 -7.25 4.35 15.93
CA VAL A 123 -6.48 3.55 16.88
C VAL A 123 -6.20 2.19 16.27
N SER A 124 -4.93 1.79 16.28
CA SER A 124 -4.46 0.51 15.78
C SER A 124 -3.71 -0.24 16.87
N HIS A 125 -3.66 -1.56 16.75
CA HIS A 125 -2.76 -2.35 17.56
C HIS A 125 -1.32 -2.17 17.05
N GLY A 126 -0.37 -1.88 17.94
CA GLY A 126 1.01 -1.51 17.58
C GLY A 126 1.92 -2.70 17.27
N SER A 127 1.46 -3.93 17.48
CA SER A 127 2.32 -5.13 17.41
C SER A 127 1.61 -6.40 16.92
N ILE A 128 0.44 -6.27 16.28
CA ILE A 128 -0.28 -7.41 15.70
C ILE A 128 -0.44 -7.12 14.22
N SER A 129 0.27 -7.91 13.43
CA SER A 129 0.08 -7.99 11.99
C SER A 129 -0.41 -9.39 11.69
N ASN A 130 -1.63 -9.50 11.20
CA ASN A 130 -2.15 -10.79 10.75
C ASN A 130 -1.63 -11.03 9.33
N PHE A 131 -1.23 -12.25 9.02
CA PHE A 131 -0.92 -12.63 7.65
C PHE A 131 -1.39 -14.06 7.41
N ASP A 132 -1.82 -14.32 6.18
CA ASP A 132 -2.22 -15.66 5.79
C ASP A 132 -0.99 -16.49 5.44
N ILE A 133 -1.03 -17.78 5.76
CA ILE A 133 -0.04 -18.72 5.26
C ILE A 133 -0.39 -19.00 3.80
N VAL A 134 0.47 -18.53 2.91
CA VAL A 134 0.35 -18.69 1.46
C VAL A 134 1.59 -19.41 0.92
N PRO A 135 1.58 -19.94 -0.32
CA PRO A 135 2.78 -20.54 -0.92
C PRO A 135 4.01 -19.63 -0.85
N ASP A 136 3.80 -18.31 -0.96
CA ASP A 136 4.88 -17.32 -0.83
C ASP A 136 5.50 -17.29 0.57
N SER A 137 4.79 -17.67 1.64
CA SER A 137 5.31 -17.76 3.02
C SER A 137 6.42 -18.81 3.12
N PHE A 138 6.26 -19.95 2.46
CA PHE A 138 7.29 -20.99 2.38
C PHE A 138 8.41 -20.60 1.41
N ARG A 139 8.02 -20.06 0.27
CA ARG A 139 8.93 -19.66 -0.80
C ARG A 139 9.91 -18.56 -0.38
N PHE A 140 9.53 -17.73 0.59
CA PHE A 140 10.35 -16.67 1.17
C PHE A 140 10.72 -16.93 2.64
N PHE A 141 10.55 -18.15 3.14
CA PHE A 141 10.75 -18.49 4.54
C PHE A 141 12.08 -17.99 5.11
N TYR A 142 13.19 -18.33 4.47
CA TYR A 142 14.54 -17.92 4.92
C TYR A 142 14.79 -16.40 4.82
N ARG A 143 13.99 -15.66 4.04
CA ARG A 143 14.09 -14.19 3.96
C ARG A 143 13.35 -13.48 5.08
N PHE A 144 12.31 -14.11 5.63
CA PHE A 144 11.48 -13.54 6.68
C PHE A 144 11.60 -14.25 8.02
N SER A 145 12.43 -15.29 8.12
CA SER A 145 12.61 -16.07 9.36
C SER A 145 13.12 -15.22 10.51
N ALA A 146 14.08 -14.32 10.27
CA ALA A 146 14.57 -13.38 11.28
C ALA A 146 13.47 -12.42 11.78
N SER A 147 12.64 -11.89 10.87
CA SER A 147 11.49 -11.05 11.23
C SER A 147 10.40 -11.81 11.99
N GLY A 148 10.20 -13.10 11.67
CA GLY A 148 9.28 -13.97 12.40
C GLY A 148 9.78 -14.37 13.80
N LEU A 149 11.10 -14.43 14.01
CA LEU A 149 11.73 -14.78 15.29
C LEU A 149 11.73 -13.61 16.29
N ASP A 150 11.81 -12.37 15.80
CA ASP A 150 11.70 -11.16 16.63
C ASP A 150 10.23 -10.88 17.04
N GLY A 151 9.28 -11.38 16.24
CA GLY A 151 7.84 -11.31 16.45
C GLY A 151 7.27 -12.38 17.39
N LYS A 152 7.87 -12.61 18.57
CA LYS A 152 7.18 -13.33 19.67
C LYS A 152 6.00 -12.51 20.19
N LYS A 153 4.94 -12.36 19.39
CA LYS A 153 3.56 -11.99 19.76
C LYS A 153 2.64 -12.09 18.54
N ASN A 154 1.80 -13.13 18.56
CA ASN A 154 0.50 -13.22 17.90
C ASN A 154 0.46 -13.32 16.36
N ILE A 155 1.10 -14.36 15.82
CA ILE A 155 0.76 -14.88 14.49
C ILE A 155 -0.60 -15.58 14.59
N LYS A 156 -1.65 -14.98 14.04
CA LYS A 156 -2.92 -15.67 13.80
C LYS A 156 -2.96 -16.12 12.35
N THR A 157 -2.85 -17.42 12.16
CA THR A 157 -2.95 -18.06 10.85
C THR A 157 -4.43 -18.29 10.54
N HIS A 158 -4.93 -17.75 9.43
CA HIS A 158 -6.23 -18.15 8.89
C HIS A 158 -5.99 -19.12 7.73
N PRO A 159 -6.05 -20.45 7.96
CA PRO A 159 -6.01 -21.38 6.84
C PRO A 159 -7.25 -21.12 5.98
N ASN A 160 -7.03 -20.88 4.69
CA ASN A 160 -8.07 -20.84 3.65
C ASN A 160 -8.84 -19.53 3.41
N ARG A 161 -8.36 -18.36 3.86
CA ARG A 161 -8.91 -17.07 3.38
C ARG A 161 -8.23 -16.67 2.08
N GLN A 162 -8.76 -17.10 0.93
CA GLN A 162 -8.38 -16.49 -0.35
C GLN A 162 -8.88 -15.05 -0.37
N ILE A 163 -7.97 -14.10 -0.16
CA ILE A 163 -8.27 -12.68 -0.31
C ILE A 163 -8.30 -12.38 -1.81
N HIS A 164 -9.45 -12.60 -2.44
CA HIS A 164 -9.78 -12.05 -3.76
C HIS A 164 -10.16 -10.58 -3.60
N HIS A 165 -9.20 -9.72 -3.24
CA HIS A 165 -9.41 -8.29 -3.49
C HIS A 165 -9.13 -8.03 -4.96
N ARG A 166 -10.13 -7.47 -5.66
CA ARG A 166 -9.95 -6.99 -7.03
C ARG A 166 -8.79 -5.99 -7.02
N MET A 167 -7.86 -6.19 -7.95
CA MET A 167 -6.81 -5.22 -8.23
C MET A 167 -7.49 -3.97 -8.78
N ALA A 168 -7.73 -2.98 -7.93
CA ALA A 168 -7.98 -1.62 -8.38
C ALA A 168 -6.63 -1.03 -8.78
N ALA A 169 -6.56 -0.47 -9.96
CA ALA A 169 -5.38 0.23 -10.45
C ALA A 169 -5.86 1.57 -10.98
N GLU A 170 -5.21 2.65 -10.54
CA GLU A 170 -5.36 3.95 -11.17
C GLU A 170 -4.19 4.12 -12.16
N ILE A 171 -4.48 4.24 -13.44
CA ILE A 171 -3.42 4.48 -14.42
C ILE A 171 -3.28 5.98 -14.63
N PHE A 172 -2.09 6.51 -14.41
CA PHE A 172 -1.77 7.90 -14.64
C PHE A 172 -0.97 8.01 -15.95
N VAL A 173 -1.48 8.67 -16.98
CA VAL A 173 -0.78 8.90 -18.25
C VAL A 173 -0.50 10.39 -18.41
N VAL A 174 0.76 10.82 -18.53
CA VAL A 174 1.09 12.23 -18.84
C VAL A 174 1.40 12.35 -20.33
N PRO A 175 0.59 13.04 -21.16
CA PRO A 175 0.90 13.23 -22.57
C PRO A 175 2.23 14.00 -22.76
N GLY A 176 3.10 13.50 -23.62
CA GLY A 176 4.34 14.18 -24.01
C GLY A 176 5.50 14.11 -22.99
N ARG A 177 5.39 13.28 -21.94
CA ARG A 177 6.51 12.96 -21.03
C ARG A 177 6.52 11.47 -20.69
N ASP A 178 7.70 10.91 -20.57
CA ASP A 178 7.98 9.48 -20.30
C ASP A 178 7.65 9.08 -18.85
N PHE A 179 6.41 9.26 -18.39
CA PHE A 179 6.01 8.87 -17.05
C PHE A 179 4.60 8.29 -17.02
N THR A 180 4.51 7.05 -16.54
CA THR A 180 3.27 6.41 -16.10
C THR A 180 3.48 6.06 -14.61
N PHE A 181 2.56 6.25 -13.65
CA PHE A 181 1.76 5.21 -12.97
C PHE A 181 1.26 5.67 -11.56
N ARG A 182 0.16 5.08 -11.04
CA ARG A 182 -0.03 4.69 -9.61
C ARG A 182 -1.14 3.62 -9.44
N ILE A 183 -0.79 2.34 -9.32
CA ILE A 183 -1.78 1.29 -8.97
C ILE A 183 -2.02 1.30 -7.44
N ASP A 184 -3.04 2.01 -6.95
CA ASP A 184 -3.34 2.03 -5.51
C ASP A 184 -4.36 0.97 -5.09
N SER A 185 -4.22 0.48 -3.86
CA SER A 185 -5.23 -0.33 -3.20
C SER A 185 -6.39 0.55 -2.75
N ASP A 186 -7.61 0.19 -3.14
CA ASP A 186 -8.81 0.64 -2.42
C ASP A 186 -8.74 0.09 -0.99
N THR A 187 -8.23 0.92 -0.07
CA THR A 187 -8.37 0.79 1.38
C THR A 187 -8.72 2.13 2.00
#